data_AF-A0A4P6JZI6-F1
#
_entry.id   AF-A0A4P6JZI6-F1
#
_cell.length_a   1.000
_cell.length_b   1.000
_cell.length_c   1.000
_cell.angle_alpha   90.00
_cell.angle_beta   90.00
_cell.angle_gamma   90.00
#
_symmetry.space_group_name_H-M   'P 1'
#
loop_
_entity.id
_entity.type
_entity.pdbx_description
1 polymer ?
#
loop_
_entity_poly.entity_id
_entity_poly.type
_entity_poly.pdbx_seq_one_letter_code
_entity_poly.pdbx_strand_id
1 'polypeptide(L)'
;MQPPSRSAAVDPFNNLCSGDKNGIGGTVTAGNICQGLSDGTLAFDTQRTDGQNKLLAAQAFKAQQTEQAKNYWQQAIQQEPYDAEALIYLEDQCVRDSGRPYIILVATAILEGVYINSGRSDLQGIFFAQHEYNTYAGLAQCQHIPAIDFPSTNKGTQHVQALPENTLVLVVIANLFTDAAHDKEASQQIAQQIIQYQQSNYNPERFIGIIGLPTSNITGFAMPILNRAHLPAVSQNASGDNLAEDFPYFRSVTPTNNDQARALSDFIQVNLSDKLHKKLKHGLILGNQDDLYSQNLADDFEHNFAGPDTSSKRKNYSKITPQYNIHNILNTALDKGIDFIFFAGNSDDASELLQDPLLKQEPYKHIPIIGGDTLYNLRGNYPDTARGRMYFVGFAFPDEWDQQQQMPLFLQNYGKNPLSWSIFDPTHKQCPDGPYGCDRADNHAILSYDATKTLLEAARRALLRVPTPPHLTEEVNNQLNELHGANTVQGVSGLLDFAPNEDGVTRLQNKTFLILSIDEKANTHIEYIEQQDHLGS
;
A
#
# COMPACT_ATOMS: atom_id res chain seq x y z
N MET A 1 -37.67 14.33 -45.71
CA MET A 1 -36.75 15.01 -44.77
C MET A 1 -36.46 14.02 -43.64
N GLN A 2 -35.29 13.39 -43.68
CA GLN A 2 -34.78 12.62 -42.54
C GLN A 2 -34.38 13.59 -41.42
N PRO A 3 -34.60 13.26 -40.14
CA PRO A 3 -34.05 14.05 -39.06
C PRO A 3 -32.52 13.91 -39.07
N PRO A 4 -31.77 14.97 -38.71
CA PRO A 4 -30.32 14.91 -38.71
C PRO A 4 -29.85 13.87 -37.68
N SER A 5 -28.93 13.01 -38.11
CA SER A 5 -28.20 12.08 -37.26
C SER A 5 -27.57 12.85 -36.11
N ARG A 6 -27.90 12.48 -34.86
CA ARG A 6 -27.11 12.87 -33.70
C ARG A 6 -25.68 12.35 -33.93
N SER A 7 -24.74 13.27 -34.13
CA SER A 7 -23.32 13.03 -33.90
C SER A 7 -23.19 12.34 -32.55
N ALA A 8 -22.61 11.13 -32.52
CA ALA A 8 -22.21 10.50 -31.28
C ALA A 8 -21.23 11.47 -30.59
N ALA A 9 -21.64 12.07 -29.47
CA ALA A 9 -20.71 12.73 -28.59
C ALA A 9 -19.76 11.64 -28.09
N VAL A 10 -18.52 11.67 -28.56
CA VAL A 10 -17.45 10.80 -28.07
C VAL A 10 -17.27 11.16 -26.60
N ASP A 11 -17.42 10.18 -25.72
CA ASP A 11 -17.21 10.36 -24.28
C ASP A 11 -15.78 10.90 -24.04
N PRO A 12 -15.60 12.12 -23.51
CA PRO A 12 -14.29 12.69 -23.26
C PRO A 12 -13.42 11.81 -22.34
N PHE A 13 -14.03 10.94 -21.53
CA PHE A 13 -13.31 9.99 -20.68
C PHE A 13 -12.59 8.89 -21.48
N ASN A 14 -13.27 8.30 -22.48
CA ASN A 14 -12.71 7.22 -23.31
C ASN A 14 -11.56 7.68 -24.19
N ASN A 15 -11.54 8.95 -24.60
CA ASN A 15 -10.43 9.51 -25.40
C ASN A 15 -9.23 9.93 -24.55
N LEU A 16 -9.41 10.09 -23.22
CA LEU A 16 -8.32 10.40 -22.31
C LEU A 16 -7.59 9.16 -21.84
N CYS A 17 -8.30 8.06 -21.63
CA CYS A 17 -7.70 6.81 -21.19
C CYS A 17 -6.92 6.07 -22.28
N SER A 18 -7.11 6.39 -23.56
CA SER A 18 -6.41 5.69 -24.65
C SER A 18 -4.88 5.76 -24.52
N GLY A 19 -4.24 4.60 -24.61
CA GLY A 19 -2.80 4.43 -24.55
C GLY A 19 -2.03 5.05 -25.71
N ASP A 20 -0.89 5.66 -25.39
CA ASP A 20 0.15 6.05 -26.32
C ASP A 20 1.14 4.88 -26.54
N LYS A 21 1.93 4.93 -27.63
CA LYS A 21 2.90 3.87 -27.97
C LYS A 21 4.09 3.79 -27.02
N ASN A 22 4.21 4.71 -26.06
CA ASN A 22 5.30 4.80 -25.08
C ASN A 22 4.92 4.21 -23.71
N GLY A 23 3.86 3.40 -23.64
CA GLY A 23 3.40 2.82 -22.38
C GLY A 23 2.70 3.82 -21.44
N ILE A 24 2.53 5.10 -21.79
CA ILE A 24 1.63 6.02 -21.08
C ILE A 24 0.19 5.86 -21.60
N GLY A 25 -0.80 6.17 -20.77
CA GLY A 25 -2.23 5.99 -21.03
C GLY A 25 -2.69 4.60 -20.56
N GLY A 26 -3.77 4.08 -21.11
CA GLY A 26 -4.40 2.89 -20.54
C GLY A 26 -5.55 2.30 -21.36
N THR A 27 -6.35 1.50 -20.66
CA THR A 27 -7.57 0.89 -21.15
C THR A 27 -8.70 1.13 -20.18
N VAL A 28 -9.86 1.52 -20.70
CA VAL A 28 -11.07 1.66 -19.89
C VAL A 28 -11.62 0.27 -19.59
N THR A 29 -11.77 -0.04 -18.32
CA THR A 29 -12.38 -1.29 -17.84
C THR A 29 -13.90 -1.23 -17.96
N ALA A 30 -14.59 -2.35 -17.75
CA ALA A 30 -16.05 -2.40 -17.81
C ALA A 30 -16.74 -1.47 -16.79
N GLY A 31 -16.03 -1.04 -15.74
CA GLY A 31 -16.48 -0.08 -14.74
C GLY A 31 -16.34 1.39 -15.13
N ASN A 32 -15.95 1.70 -16.38
CA ASN A 32 -15.52 3.05 -16.80
C ASN A 32 -14.36 3.59 -15.97
N ILE A 33 -13.42 2.72 -15.61
CA ILE A 33 -12.23 3.09 -14.85
C ILE A 33 -11.02 2.92 -15.75
N CYS A 34 -10.09 3.87 -15.69
CA CYS A 34 -8.89 3.79 -16.51
C CYS A 34 -7.79 3.02 -15.79
N GLN A 35 -7.45 1.85 -16.31
CA GLN A 35 -6.27 1.10 -15.90
C GLN A 35 -5.10 1.49 -16.81
N GLY A 36 -3.95 1.86 -16.25
CA GLY A 36 -2.82 2.28 -17.08
C GLY A 36 -1.77 3.08 -16.33
N LEU A 37 -0.89 3.74 -17.07
CA LEU A 37 0.18 4.60 -16.54
C LEU A 37 -0.08 6.07 -16.87
N SER A 38 0.24 6.97 -15.95
CA SER A 38 0.12 8.40 -16.12
C SER A 38 1.32 9.14 -15.54
N ASP A 39 1.84 10.08 -16.32
CA ASP A 39 2.78 11.13 -15.93
C ASP A 39 2.09 12.50 -15.78
N GLY A 40 0.77 12.49 -15.60
CA GLY A 40 -0.10 13.66 -15.58
C GLY A 40 -0.88 13.88 -16.89
N THR A 41 -0.60 13.10 -17.94
CA THR A 41 -1.38 13.12 -19.19
C THR A 41 -2.73 12.41 -19.09
N LEU A 42 -2.97 11.69 -17.99
CA LEU A 42 -4.20 10.99 -17.66
C LEU A 42 -4.57 11.25 -16.19
N ALA A 43 -5.86 11.26 -15.89
CA ALA A 43 -6.38 11.34 -14.52
C ALA A 43 -7.10 10.03 -14.16
N PHE A 44 -6.89 9.54 -12.93
CA PHE A 44 -7.43 8.28 -12.44
C PHE A 44 -8.58 8.47 -11.44
N ASP A 45 -8.33 9.00 -10.24
CA ASP A 45 -9.31 9.07 -9.15
C ASP A 45 -10.29 10.24 -9.36
N THR A 46 -11.02 10.21 -10.47
CA THR A 46 -11.82 11.34 -10.97
C THR A 46 -13.23 11.40 -10.40
N GLN A 47 -13.59 10.50 -9.49
CA GLN A 47 -14.92 10.47 -8.85
C GLN A 47 -15.00 11.40 -7.63
N ARG A 48 -13.87 12.00 -7.24
CA ARG A 48 -13.75 13.00 -6.18
C ARG A 48 -14.17 14.39 -6.65
N THR A 49 -14.32 15.34 -5.72
CA THR A 49 -14.80 16.69 -6.07
C THR A 49 -13.81 17.47 -6.94
N ASP A 50 -12.52 17.13 -6.89
CA ASP A 50 -11.44 17.68 -7.69
C ASP A 50 -11.26 16.98 -9.06
N GLY A 51 -11.99 15.88 -9.31
CA GLY A 51 -11.81 15.04 -10.49
C GLY A 51 -11.95 15.78 -11.82
N GLN A 52 -12.85 16.78 -11.90
CA GLN A 52 -12.98 17.61 -13.10
C GLN A 52 -11.71 18.43 -13.37
N ASN A 53 -11.08 18.98 -12.34
CA ASN A 53 -9.84 19.74 -12.49
C ASN A 53 -8.69 18.82 -12.91
N LYS A 54 -8.61 17.60 -12.38
CA LYS A 54 -7.62 16.60 -12.85
C LYS A 54 -7.80 16.25 -14.32
N LEU A 55 -9.04 16.06 -14.78
CA LEU A 55 -9.34 15.82 -16.20
C LEU A 55 -8.94 17.00 -17.09
N LEU A 56 -9.23 18.23 -16.67
CA LEU A 56 -8.83 19.44 -17.39
C LEU A 56 -7.30 19.62 -17.42
N ALA A 57 -6.62 19.30 -16.32
CA ALA A 57 -5.16 19.30 -16.24
C ALA A 57 -4.55 18.30 -17.22
N ALA A 58 -5.05 17.07 -17.25
CA ALA A 58 -4.61 16.02 -18.17
C ALA A 58 -4.82 16.42 -19.64
N GLN A 59 -5.98 17.01 -19.97
CA GLN A 59 -6.26 17.54 -21.31
C GLN A 59 -5.27 18.64 -21.71
N ALA A 60 -5.04 19.62 -20.83
CA ALA A 60 -4.11 20.71 -21.07
C ALA A 60 -2.67 20.19 -21.24
N PHE A 61 -2.26 19.23 -20.40
CA PHE A 61 -0.92 18.65 -20.45
C PHE A 61 -0.69 17.85 -21.74
N LYS A 62 -1.66 17.03 -22.18
CA LYS A 62 -1.65 16.38 -23.50
C LYS A 62 -1.57 17.37 -24.65
N ALA A 63 -2.19 18.54 -24.51
CA ALA A 63 -2.12 19.63 -25.49
C ALA A 63 -0.82 20.47 -25.40
N GLN A 64 0.16 20.06 -24.58
CA GLN A 64 1.42 20.77 -24.32
C GLN A 64 1.22 22.18 -23.70
N GLN A 65 0.09 22.39 -23.01
CA GLN A 65 -0.25 23.62 -22.31
C GLN A 65 0.15 23.51 -20.82
N THR A 66 1.44 23.33 -20.55
CA THR A 66 1.96 22.99 -19.21
C THR A 66 1.55 23.98 -18.12
N GLU A 67 1.59 25.29 -18.36
CA GLU A 67 1.15 26.29 -17.38
C GLU A 67 -0.35 26.16 -17.04
N GLN A 68 -1.17 25.84 -18.04
CA GLN A 68 -2.58 25.64 -17.83
C GLN A 68 -2.86 24.35 -17.05
N ALA A 69 -2.11 23.27 -17.34
CA ALA A 69 -2.17 22.03 -16.56
C ALA A 69 -1.81 22.27 -15.09
N LYS A 70 -0.72 23.00 -14.81
CA LYS A 70 -0.33 23.41 -13.46
C LYS A 70 -1.44 24.18 -12.74
N ASN A 71 -2.08 25.14 -13.39
CA ASN A 71 -3.20 25.87 -12.79
C ASN A 71 -4.39 24.96 -12.42
N TYR A 72 -4.71 23.95 -13.25
CA TYR A 72 -5.78 23.01 -12.94
C TYR A 72 -5.41 22.04 -11.81
N TRP A 73 -4.17 21.53 -11.75
CA TRP A 73 -3.73 20.73 -10.59
C TRP A 73 -3.74 21.56 -9.30
N GLN A 74 -3.33 22.83 -9.34
CA GLN A 74 -3.44 23.72 -8.18
C GLN A 74 -4.89 23.91 -7.73
N GLN A 75 -5.84 24.03 -8.67
CA GLN A 75 -7.27 24.10 -8.34
C GLN A 75 -7.79 22.77 -7.76
N ALA A 76 -7.30 21.63 -8.25
CA ALA A 76 -7.64 20.33 -7.70
C ALA A 76 -7.17 20.20 -6.23
N ILE A 77 -5.91 20.55 -5.96
CA ILE A 77 -5.32 20.53 -4.60
C ILE A 77 -6.07 21.47 -3.66
N GLN A 78 -6.50 22.64 -4.13
CA GLN A 78 -7.31 23.56 -3.30
C GLN A 78 -8.69 22.99 -2.95
N GLN A 79 -9.26 22.13 -3.79
CA GLN A 79 -10.54 21.49 -3.56
C GLN A 79 -10.40 20.25 -2.65
N GLU A 80 -9.39 19.43 -2.90
CA GLU A 80 -9.14 18.16 -2.20
C GLU A 80 -7.64 18.04 -1.85
N PRO A 81 -7.17 18.71 -0.78
CA PRO A 81 -5.74 18.77 -0.44
C PRO A 81 -5.13 17.43 -0.03
N TYR A 82 -5.95 16.43 0.30
CA TYR A 82 -5.51 15.07 0.63
C TYR A 82 -5.44 14.13 -0.59
N ASP A 83 -5.76 14.61 -1.80
CA ASP A 83 -5.58 13.85 -3.03
C ASP A 83 -4.12 13.96 -3.53
N ALA A 84 -3.36 12.90 -3.29
CA ALA A 84 -1.96 12.82 -3.67
C ALA A 84 -1.71 12.72 -5.19
N GLU A 85 -2.72 12.36 -6.00
CA GLU A 85 -2.56 12.24 -7.45
C GLU A 85 -2.17 13.60 -8.08
N ALA A 86 -2.92 14.65 -7.76
CA ALA A 86 -2.64 16.00 -8.27
C ALA A 86 -1.36 16.60 -7.69
N LEU A 87 -1.03 16.26 -6.44
CA LEU A 87 0.20 16.67 -5.77
C LEU A 87 1.44 16.09 -6.45
N ILE A 88 1.43 14.80 -6.78
CA ILE A 88 2.50 14.12 -7.51
C ILE A 88 2.73 14.77 -8.87
N TYR A 89 1.67 14.97 -9.67
CA TYR A 89 1.83 15.55 -11.01
C TYR A 89 2.35 17.00 -10.98
N LEU A 90 1.93 17.79 -9.99
CA LEU A 90 2.41 19.16 -9.83
C LEU A 90 3.88 19.22 -9.39
N GLU A 91 4.28 18.38 -8.43
CA GLU A 91 5.68 18.22 -7.99
C GLU A 91 6.57 17.79 -9.16
N ASP A 92 6.11 16.82 -9.95
CA ASP A 92 6.78 16.34 -11.16
C ASP A 92 7.05 17.48 -12.17
N GLN A 93 6.09 18.40 -12.35
CA GLN A 93 6.33 19.56 -13.22
C GLN A 93 7.36 20.52 -12.65
N CYS A 94 7.37 20.78 -11.34
CA CYS A 94 8.41 21.63 -10.75
C CYS A 94 9.81 21.03 -10.90
N VAL A 95 9.92 19.70 -10.75
CA VAL A 95 11.17 18.97 -10.99
C VAL A 95 11.63 19.20 -12.45
N ARG A 96 10.72 19.06 -13.42
CA ARG A 96 11.02 19.31 -14.84
C ARG A 96 11.40 20.77 -15.12
N ASP A 97 10.64 21.72 -14.58
CA ASP A 97 10.86 23.16 -14.72
C ASP A 97 12.20 23.61 -14.11
N SER A 98 12.69 22.90 -13.09
CA SER A 98 13.99 23.19 -12.47
C SER A 98 15.18 22.94 -13.40
N GLY A 99 15.01 22.11 -14.44
CA GLY A 99 16.08 21.71 -15.35
C GLY A 99 17.18 20.84 -14.72
N ARG A 100 16.98 20.37 -13.48
CA ARG A 100 17.97 19.59 -12.73
C ARG A 100 17.94 18.10 -13.09
N PRO A 101 19.01 17.34 -12.77
CA PRO A 101 19.01 15.89 -12.90
C PRO A 101 17.88 15.26 -12.09
N TYR A 102 17.28 14.19 -12.62
CA TYR A 102 16.23 13.45 -11.93
C TYR A 102 16.25 11.96 -12.29
N ILE A 103 15.70 11.16 -11.38
CA ILE A 103 15.36 9.74 -11.57
C ILE A 103 13.84 9.57 -11.60
N ILE A 104 13.39 8.42 -12.12
CA ILE A 104 11.97 8.10 -12.28
C ILE A 104 11.69 6.75 -11.61
N LEU A 105 10.65 6.71 -10.79
CA LEU A 105 10.03 5.47 -10.32
C LEU A 105 8.59 5.38 -10.81
N VAL A 106 8.06 4.16 -10.88
CA VAL A 106 6.63 3.91 -11.11
C VAL A 106 5.98 3.55 -9.78
N ALA A 107 4.92 4.25 -9.41
CA ALA A 107 4.09 4.00 -8.24
C ALA A 107 2.81 3.28 -8.66
N THR A 108 2.62 2.02 -8.27
CA THR A 108 1.35 1.34 -8.55
C THR A 108 0.38 1.54 -7.39
N ALA A 109 -0.88 1.85 -7.70
CA ALA A 109 -1.96 1.99 -6.71
C ALA A 109 -3.26 1.39 -7.28
N ILE A 110 -4.18 1.01 -6.39
CA ILE A 110 -5.55 0.59 -6.78
C ILE A 110 -6.49 1.76 -6.46
N LEU A 111 -6.84 2.57 -7.45
CA LEU A 111 -7.66 3.78 -7.26
C LEU A 111 -9.13 3.52 -7.57
N GLU A 112 -9.61 2.32 -7.26
CA GLU A 112 -10.97 1.90 -7.55
C GLU A 112 -11.49 0.80 -6.64
N GLY A 113 -12.80 0.56 -6.75
CA GLY A 113 -13.49 -0.49 -6.01
C GLY A 113 -13.32 -0.35 -4.51
N VAL A 114 -13.21 -1.49 -3.85
CA VAL A 114 -13.13 -1.56 -2.39
C VAL A 114 -11.76 -1.18 -1.83
N TYR A 115 -10.69 -1.29 -2.63
CA TYR A 115 -9.33 -0.94 -2.24
C TYR A 115 -8.97 0.53 -2.50
N ILE A 116 -9.90 1.34 -3.01
CA ILE A 116 -9.65 2.73 -3.37
C ILE A 116 -9.05 3.57 -2.23
N ASN A 117 -9.47 3.32 -0.99
CA ASN A 117 -8.96 4.07 0.16
C ASN A 117 -7.51 3.67 0.48
N SER A 118 -7.17 2.38 0.39
CA SER A 118 -5.79 1.91 0.51
C SER A 118 -4.91 2.50 -0.60
N GLY A 119 -5.38 2.49 -1.86
CA GLY A 119 -4.62 3.08 -2.97
C GLY A 119 -4.42 4.59 -2.86
N ARG A 120 -5.40 5.33 -2.33
CA ARG A 120 -5.25 6.77 -2.00
C ARG A 120 -4.18 6.97 -0.94
N SER A 121 -4.21 6.18 0.14
CA SER A 121 -3.20 6.24 1.21
C SER A 121 -1.81 5.85 0.71
N ASP A 122 -1.72 4.87 -0.21
CA ASP A 122 -0.46 4.50 -0.85
C ASP A 122 0.16 5.69 -1.59
N LEU A 123 -0.62 6.40 -2.42
CA LEU A 123 -0.15 7.61 -3.10
C LEU A 123 0.26 8.72 -2.14
N GLN A 124 -0.43 8.89 -0.99
CA GLN A 124 -0.04 9.86 0.03
C GLN A 124 1.34 9.57 0.62
N GLY A 125 1.63 8.30 0.95
CA GLY A 125 2.94 7.88 1.43
C GLY A 125 4.05 8.11 0.40
N ILE A 126 3.79 7.77 -0.85
CA ILE A 126 4.71 7.95 -1.99
C ILE A 126 4.99 9.43 -2.25
N PHE A 127 3.95 10.25 -2.31
CA PHE A 127 4.08 11.69 -2.50
C PHE A 127 4.91 12.33 -1.39
N PHE A 128 4.65 11.95 -0.13
CA PHE A 128 5.41 12.50 0.99
C PHE A 128 6.91 12.20 0.84
N ALA A 129 7.27 10.96 0.50
CA ALA A 129 8.66 10.59 0.26
C ALA A 129 9.26 11.35 -0.93
N GLN A 130 8.54 11.46 -2.05
CA GLN A 130 8.98 12.25 -3.20
C GLN A 130 9.29 13.70 -2.81
N HIS A 131 8.33 14.36 -2.16
CA HIS A 131 8.43 15.76 -1.77
C HIS A 131 9.56 15.98 -0.75
N GLU A 132 9.74 15.05 0.20
CA GLU A 132 10.84 15.08 1.16
C GLU A 132 12.20 15.02 0.46
N TYR A 133 12.42 14.04 -0.43
CA TYR A 133 13.69 13.90 -1.15
C TYR A 133 13.97 15.10 -2.06
N ASN A 134 12.97 15.61 -2.76
CA ASN A 134 13.09 16.80 -3.61
C ASN A 134 13.42 18.05 -2.80
N THR A 135 12.78 18.21 -1.64
CA THR A 135 13.05 19.34 -0.74
C THR A 135 14.46 19.29 -0.16
N TYR A 136 14.93 18.12 0.29
CA TYR A 136 16.31 17.97 0.76
C TYR A 136 17.35 18.16 -0.35
N ALA A 137 17.00 17.81 -1.59
CA ALA A 137 17.81 18.15 -2.75
C ALA A 137 17.76 19.65 -3.10
N GLY A 138 16.95 20.46 -2.42
CA GLY A 138 16.85 21.90 -2.61
C GLY A 138 15.98 22.31 -3.79
N LEU A 139 14.98 21.51 -4.16
CA LEU A 139 13.92 21.98 -5.05
C LEU A 139 13.20 23.16 -4.40
N ALA A 140 13.00 24.24 -5.14
CA ALA A 140 12.20 25.36 -4.64
C ALA A 140 10.75 24.91 -4.47
N GLN A 141 10.09 25.37 -3.40
CA GLN A 141 8.71 24.99 -3.10
C GLN A 141 7.80 25.24 -4.32
N CYS A 142 7.13 24.18 -4.77
CA CYS A 142 6.07 24.26 -5.77
C CYS A 142 4.93 25.13 -5.24
N GLN A 143 4.48 26.10 -6.03
CA GLN A 143 3.34 26.91 -5.65
C GLN A 143 2.10 26.04 -5.40
N HIS A 144 1.48 26.23 -4.23
CA HIS A 144 0.28 25.51 -3.74
C HIS A 144 0.49 24.07 -3.28
N ILE A 145 1.72 23.56 -3.27
CA ILE A 145 2.07 22.42 -2.42
C ILE A 145 2.36 22.98 -1.02
N PRO A 146 1.65 22.54 0.04
CA PRO A 146 1.91 23.01 1.40
C PRO A 146 3.38 22.84 1.78
N ALA A 147 3.99 23.87 2.38
CA ALA A 147 5.37 23.77 2.84
C ALA A 147 5.44 22.79 4.01
N ILE A 148 6.28 21.76 3.89
CA ILE A 148 6.70 20.96 5.03
C ILE A 148 8.01 21.54 5.60
N ASP A 149 8.05 21.77 6.91
CA ASP A 149 9.30 22.13 7.58
C ASP A 149 10.14 20.85 7.79
N PHE A 150 11.05 20.61 6.85
CA PHE A 150 12.10 19.59 7.01
C PHE A 150 13.31 20.25 7.68
N PRO A 151 13.55 20.01 8.99
CA PRO A 151 14.64 20.68 9.69
C PRO A 151 15.99 20.33 9.07
N SER A 152 16.71 21.36 8.61
CA SER A 152 18.03 21.24 7.97
C SER A 152 19.12 20.63 8.87
N THR A 153 18.88 20.55 10.18
CA THR A 153 19.82 20.02 11.16
C THR A 153 19.09 19.29 12.30
N ASN A 154 19.05 17.97 12.25
CA ASN A 154 19.01 17.18 13.48
C ASN A 154 20.08 16.08 13.39
N LYS A 155 20.71 15.79 14.52
CA LYS A 155 21.83 14.84 14.63
C LYS A 155 21.31 13.51 15.18
N GLY A 156 20.31 12.93 14.52
CA GLY A 156 19.75 11.62 14.85
C GLY A 156 19.62 10.76 13.59
N THR A 157 19.78 9.46 13.71
CA THR A 157 19.88 8.44 12.64
C THR A 157 18.63 8.26 11.75
N GLN A 158 17.69 9.22 11.72
CA GLN A 158 16.42 9.13 10.97
C GLN A 158 16.37 9.97 9.69
N HIS A 159 17.42 10.72 9.35
CA HIS A 159 17.38 11.67 8.22
C HIS A 159 17.42 11.01 6.84
N VAL A 160 16.46 11.38 6.00
CA VAL A 160 16.56 11.23 4.54
C VAL A 160 17.76 12.05 4.04
N GLN A 161 18.62 11.41 3.26
CA GLN A 161 19.70 12.09 2.57
C GLN A 161 19.26 12.41 1.14
N ALA A 162 19.53 13.64 0.68
CA ALA A 162 19.35 13.99 -0.71
C ALA A 162 20.11 13.00 -1.62
N LEU A 163 19.55 12.75 -2.80
CA LEU A 163 20.24 11.97 -3.81
C LEU A 163 21.51 12.71 -4.28
N PRO A 164 22.56 11.97 -4.72
CA PRO A 164 23.80 12.59 -5.19
C PRO A 164 23.57 13.63 -6.29
N GLU A 165 24.46 14.62 -6.35
CA GLU A 165 24.42 15.71 -7.33
C GLU A 165 23.13 16.53 -7.32
N ASN A 166 22.42 16.54 -6.18
CA ASN A 166 21.11 17.16 -6.04
C ASN A 166 20.12 16.58 -7.08
N THR A 167 20.16 15.27 -7.30
CA THR A 167 19.21 14.56 -8.17
C THR A 167 17.80 14.61 -7.56
N LEU A 168 16.79 14.86 -8.39
CA LEU A 168 15.38 14.92 -8.01
C LEU A 168 14.63 13.63 -8.35
N VAL A 169 13.40 13.48 -7.85
CA VAL A 169 12.54 12.31 -8.01
C VAL A 169 11.27 12.69 -8.77
N LEU A 170 11.01 11.96 -9.85
CA LEU A 170 9.72 11.94 -10.55
C LEU A 170 8.97 10.64 -10.28
N VAL A 171 7.65 10.72 -10.22
CA VAL A 171 6.77 9.57 -9.96
C VAL A 171 5.73 9.43 -11.07
N VAL A 172 5.75 8.28 -11.75
CA VAL A 172 4.69 7.89 -12.70
C VAL A 172 3.70 7.00 -11.99
N ILE A 173 2.42 7.33 -12.05
CA ILE A 173 1.37 6.54 -11.39
C ILE A 173 0.90 5.45 -12.34
N ALA A 174 0.88 4.20 -11.87
CA ALA A 174 0.27 3.06 -12.53
C ALA A 174 -1.00 2.66 -11.77
N ASN A 175 -2.17 2.99 -12.31
CA ASN A 175 -3.44 2.56 -11.73
C ASN A 175 -3.72 1.10 -12.10
N LEU A 176 -3.93 0.29 -11.07
CA LEU A 176 -4.28 -1.12 -11.14
C LEU A 176 -5.79 -1.28 -11.05
N PHE A 177 -6.32 -2.17 -11.88
CA PHE A 177 -7.67 -2.70 -11.73
C PHE A 177 -7.60 -4.02 -10.99
N THR A 178 -8.44 -4.19 -9.97
CA THR A 178 -8.53 -5.46 -9.23
C THR A 178 -9.98 -5.91 -9.11
N ASP A 179 -10.25 -7.07 -9.68
CA ASP A 179 -11.34 -7.93 -9.26
C ASP A 179 -10.84 -9.38 -9.29
N ALA A 180 -11.41 -10.23 -8.44
CA ALA A 180 -10.93 -11.61 -8.30
C ALA A 180 -10.91 -12.41 -9.62
N ALA A 181 -11.73 -12.02 -10.61
CA ALA A 181 -11.80 -12.72 -11.89
C ALA A 181 -10.74 -12.25 -12.89
N HIS A 182 -10.27 -10.99 -12.81
CA HIS A 182 -9.41 -10.35 -13.81
C HIS A 182 -8.05 -9.89 -13.26
N ASP A 183 -7.78 -10.04 -11.96
CA ASP A 183 -6.52 -9.66 -11.30
C ASP A 183 -5.27 -10.08 -12.10
N LYS A 184 -5.27 -11.31 -12.63
CA LYS A 184 -4.15 -11.85 -13.39
C LYS A 184 -3.88 -11.07 -14.68
N GLU A 185 -4.91 -10.87 -15.48
CA GLU A 185 -4.81 -10.22 -16.78
C GLU A 185 -4.44 -8.75 -16.60
N ALA A 186 -5.09 -8.07 -15.65
CA ALA A 186 -4.80 -6.69 -15.29
C ALA A 186 -3.35 -6.51 -14.81
N SER A 187 -2.88 -7.36 -13.90
CA SER A 187 -1.51 -7.30 -13.37
C SER A 187 -0.46 -7.58 -14.45
N GLN A 188 -0.73 -8.53 -15.34
CA GLN A 188 0.19 -8.83 -16.45
C GLN A 188 0.24 -7.70 -17.48
N GLN A 189 -0.90 -7.08 -17.77
CA GLN A 189 -0.99 -5.93 -18.67
C GLN A 189 -0.18 -4.75 -18.12
N ILE A 190 -0.35 -4.41 -16.84
CA ILE A 190 0.39 -3.29 -16.26
C ILE A 190 1.90 -3.55 -16.25
N ALA A 191 2.32 -4.79 -15.97
CA ALA A 191 3.73 -5.15 -15.98
C ALA A 191 4.35 -4.96 -17.37
N GLN A 192 3.64 -5.37 -18.42
CA GLN A 192 4.06 -5.13 -19.81
C GLN A 192 4.11 -3.64 -20.13
N GLN A 193 3.14 -2.87 -19.64
CA GLN A 193 3.09 -1.44 -19.86
C GLN A 193 4.22 -0.68 -19.15
N ILE A 194 4.61 -1.11 -17.94
CA ILE A 194 5.78 -0.59 -17.22
C ILE A 194 7.07 -0.86 -18.01
N ILE A 195 7.22 -2.06 -18.58
CA ILE A 195 8.36 -2.39 -19.45
C ILE A 195 8.37 -1.50 -20.70
N GLN A 196 7.20 -1.30 -21.35
CA GLN A 196 7.09 -0.41 -22.50
C GLN A 196 7.43 1.04 -22.13
N TYR A 197 6.99 1.51 -20.96
CA TYR A 197 7.33 2.83 -20.45
C TYR A 197 8.84 2.97 -20.22
N GLN A 198 9.44 2.00 -19.53
CA GLN A 198 10.89 1.98 -19.27
C GLN A 198 11.69 2.00 -20.59
N GLN A 199 11.27 1.25 -21.61
CA GLN A 199 11.96 1.16 -22.90
C GLN A 199 11.75 2.37 -23.82
N SER A 200 10.60 3.04 -23.72
CA SER A 200 10.21 4.11 -24.63
C SER A 200 10.59 5.51 -24.15
N ASN A 201 10.88 5.66 -22.86
CA ASN A 201 11.29 6.94 -22.32
C ASN A 201 12.56 7.43 -23.03
N TYR A 202 12.65 8.74 -23.29
CA TYR A 202 13.82 9.36 -23.94
C TYR A 202 15.11 9.21 -23.12
N ASN A 203 15.03 8.68 -21.89
CA ASN A 203 16.16 8.31 -21.04
C ASN A 203 15.80 7.07 -20.18
N PRO A 204 15.80 5.84 -20.73
CA PRO A 204 15.51 4.60 -19.97
C PRO A 204 16.43 4.46 -18.74
N GLU A 205 17.61 5.02 -18.92
CA GLU A 205 18.67 5.38 -18.00
C GLU A 205 18.28 6.05 -16.67
N ARG A 206 17.11 6.70 -16.59
CA ARG A 206 16.62 7.37 -15.37
C ARG A 206 15.68 6.51 -14.54
N PHE A 207 15.20 5.38 -15.07
CA PHE A 207 14.26 4.52 -14.36
C PHE A 207 14.98 3.71 -13.27
N ILE A 208 14.47 3.76 -12.04
CA ILE A 208 15.10 3.06 -10.89
C ILE A 208 14.35 1.83 -10.41
N GLY A 209 13.04 1.73 -10.67
CA GLY A 209 12.23 0.62 -10.18
C GLY A 209 10.76 0.98 -9.97
N ILE A 210 10.06 0.04 -9.34
CA ILE A 210 8.64 0.12 -9.02
C ILE A 210 8.45 0.20 -7.51
N ILE A 211 7.60 1.10 -7.05
CA ILE A 211 6.96 1.05 -5.74
C ILE A 211 5.54 0.56 -5.96
N GLY A 212 5.12 -0.47 -5.23
CA GLY A 212 3.79 -1.02 -5.47
C GLY A 212 3.70 -2.53 -5.51
N LEU A 213 2.74 -3.00 -6.30
CA LEU A 213 2.22 -4.35 -6.29
C LEU A 213 1.67 -4.64 -4.88
N PRO A 214 0.60 -3.92 -4.46
CA PRO A 214 0.16 -3.86 -3.07
C PRO A 214 -0.38 -5.19 -2.53
N THR A 215 -0.77 -6.12 -3.40
CA THR A 215 -1.33 -7.43 -2.98
C THR A 215 -0.45 -8.58 -3.44
N SER A 216 -0.53 -9.71 -2.72
CA SER A 216 0.18 -10.93 -3.08
C SER A 216 -0.26 -11.48 -4.45
N ASN A 217 -1.55 -11.39 -4.79
CA ASN A 217 -2.06 -11.76 -6.13
C ASN A 217 -1.39 -10.92 -7.23
N ILE A 218 -1.47 -9.59 -7.12
CA ILE A 218 -0.91 -8.68 -8.12
C ILE A 218 0.59 -8.91 -8.28
N THR A 219 1.30 -9.06 -7.17
CA THR A 219 2.74 -9.35 -7.16
C THR A 219 3.05 -10.67 -7.85
N GLY A 220 2.35 -11.75 -7.48
CA GLY A 220 2.53 -13.08 -8.07
C GLY A 220 2.24 -13.13 -9.57
N PHE A 221 1.37 -12.25 -10.09
CA PHE A 221 1.07 -12.17 -11.52
C PHE A 221 1.99 -11.21 -12.30
N ALA A 222 2.43 -10.11 -11.69
CA ALA A 222 3.26 -9.09 -12.34
C ALA A 222 4.77 -9.42 -12.29
N MET A 223 5.28 -9.90 -11.16
CA MET A 223 6.72 -10.15 -10.97
C MET A 223 7.32 -11.20 -11.90
N PRO A 224 6.62 -12.27 -12.35
CA PRO A 224 7.15 -13.15 -13.38
C PRO A 224 7.51 -12.41 -14.68
N ILE A 225 6.83 -11.31 -15.00
CA ILE A 225 7.11 -10.48 -16.18
C ILE A 225 8.20 -9.46 -15.88
N LEU A 226 8.08 -8.72 -14.78
CA LEU A 226 9.02 -7.67 -14.38
C LEU A 226 10.42 -8.22 -14.07
N ASN A 227 10.52 -9.38 -13.42
CA ASN A 227 11.80 -10.04 -13.17
C ASN A 227 12.54 -10.42 -14.42
N ARG A 228 11.85 -10.89 -15.47
CA ARG A 228 12.53 -11.22 -16.75
C ARG A 228 13.08 -9.97 -17.44
N ALA A 229 12.55 -8.81 -17.11
CA ALA A 229 13.04 -7.52 -17.55
C ALA A 229 14.00 -6.86 -16.54
N HIS A 230 14.39 -7.57 -15.47
CA HIS A 230 15.29 -7.07 -14.41
C HIS A 230 14.83 -5.75 -13.78
N LEU A 231 13.51 -5.58 -13.59
CA LEU A 231 12.95 -4.37 -12.99
C LEU A 231 12.71 -4.61 -11.49
N PRO A 232 13.45 -3.93 -10.58
CA PRO A 232 13.25 -4.07 -9.15
C PRO A 232 11.91 -3.46 -8.71
N ALA A 233 11.25 -4.14 -7.77
CA ALA A 233 10.03 -3.68 -7.14
C ALA A 233 10.15 -3.78 -5.61
N VAL A 234 9.69 -2.74 -4.91
CA VAL A 234 9.52 -2.75 -3.45
C VAL A 234 8.03 -2.59 -3.14
N SER A 235 7.42 -3.64 -2.58
CA SER A 235 6.01 -3.62 -2.18
C SER A 235 5.84 -3.07 -0.78
N GLN A 236 4.78 -2.28 -0.64
CA GLN A 236 4.30 -1.76 0.63
C GLN A 236 3.57 -2.79 1.48
N ASN A 237 2.97 -3.84 0.90
CA ASN A 237 2.05 -4.69 1.67
C ASN A 237 2.02 -6.18 1.28
N ALA A 238 2.55 -6.59 0.13
CA ALA A 238 2.48 -8.00 -0.28
C ALA A 238 3.30 -8.90 0.66
N SER A 239 2.60 -9.74 1.42
CA SER A 239 3.11 -10.55 2.54
C SER A 239 3.21 -12.05 2.24
N GLY A 240 2.93 -12.48 1.00
CA GLY A 240 3.04 -13.89 0.62
C GLY A 240 4.46 -14.44 0.82
N ASP A 241 4.58 -15.60 1.46
CA ASP A 241 5.87 -16.11 1.95
C ASP A 241 6.93 -16.30 0.86
N ASN A 242 6.52 -16.85 -0.27
CA ASN A 242 7.45 -17.23 -1.34
C ASN A 242 7.75 -16.09 -2.32
N LEU A 243 7.13 -14.91 -2.17
CA LEU A 243 7.28 -13.84 -3.16
C LEU A 243 8.72 -13.37 -3.30
N ALA A 244 9.46 -13.21 -2.18
CA ALA A 244 10.87 -12.81 -2.22
C ALA A 244 11.79 -13.94 -2.71
N GLU A 245 11.42 -15.21 -2.46
CA GLU A 245 12.17 -16.39 -2.91
C GLU A 245 12.02 -16.61 -4.42
N ASP A 246 10.77 -16.58 -4.90
CA ASP A 246 10.45 -16.78 -6.32
C ASP A 246 10.96 -15.62 -7.18
N PHE A 247 11.12 -14.43 -6.59
CA PHE A 247 11.39 -13.21 -7.32
C PHE A 247 12.62 -12.42 -6.82
N PRO A 248 13.83 -12.62 -7.39
CA PRO A 248 15.06 -11.96 -6.93
C PRO A 248 15.06 -10.42 -6.96
N TYR A 249 14.24 -9.82 -7.84
CA TYR A 249 14.08 -8.36 -7.97
C TYR A 249 12.92 -7.81 -7.12
N PHE A 250 12.32 -8.63 -6.26
CA PHE A 250 11.21 -8.23 -5.40
C PHE A 250 11.64 -8.08 -3.94
N ARG A 251 11.27 -6.97 -3.29
CA ARG A 251 11.35 -6.81 -1.84
C ARG A 251 9.97 -6.42 -1.31
N SER A 252 9.65 -6.81 -0.08
CA SER A 252 8.50 -6.30 0.65
C SER A 252 8.97 -5.65 1.95
N VAL A 253 8.41 -4.50 2.30
CA VAL A 253 8.65 -3.89 3.61
C VAL A 253 7.80 -4.52 4.72
N THR A 254 7.01 -5.56 4.44
CA THR A 254 6.19 -6.25 5.44
C THR A 254 6.74 -7.62 5.83
N PRO A 255 6.49 -8.07 7.08
CA PRO A 255 6.65 -9.47 7.49
C PRO A 255 5.83 -10.42 6.61
N THR A 256 6.19 -11.70 6.62
CA THR A 256 5.48 -12.70 5.81
C THR A 256 4.19 -13.16 6.47
N ASN A 257 3.33 -13.85 5.72
CA ASN A 257 2.12 -14.49 6.24
C ASN A 257 2.42 -15.50 7.33
N ASN A 258 3.49 -16.28 7.20
CA ASN A 258 3.93 -17.18 8.26
C ASN A 258 4.37 -16.43 9.54
N ASP A 259 5.05 -15.29 9.42
CA ASP A 259 5.39 -14.46 10.59
C ASP A 259 4.11 -14.00 11.33
N GLN A 260 3.12 -13.52 10.58
CA GLN A 260 1.82 -13.12 11.10
C GLN A 260 1.09 -14.28 11.78
N ALA A 261 1.00 -15.43 11.09
CA ALA A 261 0.30 -16.62 11.54
C ALA A 261 0.87 -17.16 12.85
N ARG A 262 2.21 -17.19 12.97
CA ARG A 262 2.91 -17.58 14.19
C ARG A 262 2.57 -16.64 15.34
N ALA A 263 2.75 -15.33 15.15
CA ALA A 263 2.45 -14.35 16.20
C ALA A 263 0.98 -14.37 16.64
N LEU A 264 0.04 -14.53 15.69
CA LEU A 264 -1.39 -14.65 16.00
C LEU A 264 -1.71 -15.95 16.75
N SER A 265 -1.05 -17.06 16.40
CA SER A 265 -1.21 -18.34 17.12
C SER A 265 -0.78 -18.19 18.58
N ASP A 266 0.40 -17.62 18.82
CA ASP A 266 0.93 -17.39 20.17
C ASP A 266 0.05 -16.42 20.97
N PHE A 267 -0.37 -15.32 20.34
CA PHE A 267 -1.28 -14.35 20.93
C PHE A 267 -2.61 -14.99 21.36
N ILE A 268 -3.21 -15.84 20.52
CA ILE A 268 -4.47 -16.52 20.83
C ILE A 268 -4.30 -17.45 22.04
N GLN A 269 -3.23 -18.26 22.04
CA GLN A 269 -3.00 -19.29 23.06
C GLN A 269 -2.60 -18.72 24.42
N VAL A 270 -1.92 -17.57 24.42
CA VAL A 270 -1.39 -16.92 25.63
C VAL A 270 -2.23 -15.70 25.97
N ASN A 271 -2.01 -14.58 25.27
CA ASN A 271 -2.50 -13.26 25.66
C ASN A 271 -4.03 -13.15 25.62
N LEU A 272 -4.66 -13.58 24.53
CA LEU A 272 -6.10 -13.48 24.36
C LEU A 272 -6.83 -14.49 25.27
N SER A 273 -6.31 -15.70 25.41
CA SER A 273 -6.84 -16.70 26.33
C SER A 273 -6.86 -16.20 27.78
N ASP A 274 -5.79 -15.53 28.21
CA ASP A 274 -5.69 -14.97 29.55
C ASP A 274 -6.61 -13.75 29.73
N LYS A 275 -6.67 -12.86 28.73
CA LYS A 275 -7.59 -11.70 28.69
C LYS A 275 -9.05 -12.13 28.81
N LEU A 276 -9.44 -13.22 28.15
CA LEU A 276 -10.81 -13.74 28.16
C LEU A 276 -11.09 -14.70 29.33
N HIS A 277 -10.09 -15.00 30.16
CA HIS A 277 -10.17 -16.01 31.22
C HIS A 277 -10.70 -17.37 30.73
N LYS A 278 -10.38 -17.72 29.48
CA LYS A 278 -10.83 -18.93 28.79
C LYS A 278 -9.75 -19.40 27.83
N LYS A 279 -9.36 -20.67 27.92
CA LYS A 279 -8.44 -21.27 26.93
C LYS A 279 -9.13 -21.38 25.58
N LEU A 280 -8.54 -20.76 24.55
CA LEU A 280 -8.99 -20.83 23.17
C LEU A 280 -8.28 -21.99 22.48
N LYS A 281 -8.99 -23.11 22.27
CA LYS A 281 -8.41 -24.37 21.77
C LYS A 281 -8.94 -24.76 20.40
N HIS A 282 -10.15 -24.33 20.06
CA HIS A 282 -10.83 -24.79 18.86
C HIS A 282 -11.15 -23.63 17.90
N GLY A 283 -10.46 -23.57 16.76
CA GLY A 283 -10.61 -22.49 15.78
C GLY A 283 -11.39 -22.90 14.53
N LEU A 284 -12.22 -22.00 14.00
CA LEU A 284 -12.70 -22.07 12.61
C LEU A 284 -11.80 -21.18 11.75
N ILE A 285 -11.10 -21.77 10.79
CA ILE A 285 -10.20 -21.05 9.88
C ILE A 285 -10.94 -20.84 8.55
N LEU A 286 -11.11 -19.59 8.15
CA LEU A 286 -11.74 -19.18 6.89
C LEU A 286 -10.71 -18.52 5.98
N GLY A 287 -10.59 -19.01 4.74
CA GLY A 287 -9.81 -18.33 3.69
C GLY A 287 -10.56 -18.31 2.36
N ASN A 288 -10.23 -17.33 1.53
CA ASN A 288 -10.69 -17.20 0.16
C ASN A 288 -9.84 -18.10 -0.75
N GLN A 289 -10.45 -19.05 -1.44
CA GLN A 289 -9.75 -19.93 -2.37
C GLN A 289 -9.28 -19.23 -3.66
N ASP A 290 -9.81 -18.03 -3.93
CA ASP A 290 -9.51 -17.26 -5.13
C ASP A 290 -8.35 -16.26 -4.91
N ASP A 291 -7.70 -16.28 -3.73
CA ASP A 291 -6.71 -15.27 -3.31
C ASP A 291 -5.45 -15.91 -2.70
N LEU A 292 -4.28 -15.57 -3.27
CA LEU A 292 -2.99 -16.12 -2.86
C LEU A 292 -2.61 -15.76 -1.43
N TYR A 293 -2.85 -14.51 -1.01
CA TYR A 293 -2.59 -14.09 0.36
C TYR A 293 -3.45 -14.89 1.34
N SER A 294 -4.73 -15.02 1.02
CA SER A 294 -5.73 -15.67 1.87
C SER A 294 -5.51 -17.16 2.05
N GLN A 295 -5.12 -17.86 0.99
CA GLN A 295 -4.76 -19.28 1.10
C GLN A 295 -3.49 -19.45 1.93
N ASN A 296 -2.43 -18.72 1.60
CA ASN A 296 -1.14 -18.82 2.30
C ASN A 296 -1.28 -18.51 3.80
N LEU A 297 -1.86 -17.36 4.18
CA LEU A 297 -2.00 -16.98 5.60
C LEU A 297 -2.80 -18.01 6.42
N ALA A 298 -3.87 -18.58 5.87
CA ALA A 298 -4.64 -19.54 6.63
C ALA A 298 -4.05 -20.95 6.64
N ASP A 299 -3.25 -21.33 5.64
CA ASP A 299 -2.47 -22.57 5.69
C ASP A 299 -1.35 -22.43 6.76
N ASP A 300 -0.68 -21.28 6.81
CA ASP A 300 0.33 -20.99 7.83
C ASP A 300 -0.29 -20.98 9.23
N PHE A 301 -1.47 -20.35 9.39
CA PHE A 301 -2.15 -20.35 10.68
C PHE A 301 -2.60 -21.75 11.10
N GLU A 302 -3.14 -22.55 10.18
CA GLU A 302 -3.49 -23.94 10.47
C GLU A 302 -2.27 -24.74 10.94
N HIS A 303 -1.12 -24.53 10.32
CA HIS A 303 0.13 -25.15 10.72
C HIS A 303 0.60 -24.68 12.10
N ASN A 304 0.68 -23.36 12.33
CA ASN A 304 1.22 -22.78 13.55
C ASN A 304 0.29 -22.91 14.77
N PHE A 305 -1.02 -23.13 14.57
CA PHE A 305 -1.97 -23.34 15.67
C PHE A 305 -2.09 -24.80 16.10
N ALA A 306 -1.49 -25.74 15.36
CA ALA A 306 -1.58 -27.17 15.65
C ALA A 306 -0.83 -27.56 16.95
N GLY A 307 -1.49 -28.32 17.81
CA GLY A 307 -0.94 -28.79 19.08
C GLY A 307 -1.75 -29.95 19.66
N PRO A 308 -1.27 -30.63 20.73
CA PRO A 308 -1.93 -31.82 21.29
C PRO A 308 -3.36 -31.57 21.78
N ASP A 309 -3.63 -30.33 22.18
CA ASP A 309 -4.86 -29.89 22.84
C ASP A 309 -5.67 -28.89 21.99
N THR A 310 -5.18 -28.52 20.80
CA THR A 310 -5.86 -27.59 19.90
C THR A 310 -6.43 -28.32 18.70
N SER A 311 -7.46 -27.76 18.08
CA SER A 311 -7.95 -28.24 16.80
C SER A 311 -8.48 -27.10 15.95
N SER A 312 -8.17 -27.10 14.66
CA SER A 312 -8.75 -26.18 13.69
C SER A 312 -9.73 -26.91 12.77
N LYS A 313 -10.68 -26.16 12.22
CA LYS A 313 -11.46 -26.55 11.05
C LYS A 313 -11.20 -25.57 9.94
N ARG A 314 -10.45 -25.98 8.92
CA ARG A 314 -10.25 -25.20 7.69
C ARG A 314 -11.49 -25.25 6.79
N LYS A 315 -11.94 -24.09 6.34
CA LYS A 315 -12.96 -23.92 5.31
C LYS A 315 -12.56 -22.81 4.35
N ASN A 316 -12.91 -23.02 3.09
CA ASN A 316 -12.67 -22.07 2.03
C ASN A 316 -13.98 -21.45 1.55
N TYR A 317 -13.98 -20.13 1.40
CA TYR A 317 -15.02 -19.38 0.70
C TYR A 317 -14.49 -18.89 -0.66
N SER A 318 -15.35 -18.36 -1.50
CA SER A 318 -15.01 -17.90 -2.85
C SER A 318 -15.82 -16.67 -3.23
N LYS A 319 -15.17 -15.71 -3.90
CA LYS A 319 -15.82 -14.54 -4.52
C LYS A 319 -16.22 -14.82 -5.97
N ILE A 320 -15.62 -15.83 -6.60
CA ILE A 320 -15.92 -16.24 -7.98
C ILE A 320 -17.02 -17.30 -8.02
N THR A 321 -17.11 -18.13 -6.97
CA THR A 321 -17.94 -19.34 -6.96
C THR A 321 -19.07 -19.22 -5.93
N PRO A 322 -20.31 -18.82 -6.32
CA PRO A 322 -21.34 -18.37 -5.39
C PRO A 322 -21.79 -19.39 -4.34
N GLN A 323 -21.67 -20.69 -4.61
CA GLN A 323 -22.03 -21.73 -3.64
C GLN A 323 -21.15 -21.74 -2.39
N TYR A 324 -19.91 -21.25 -2.50
CA TYR A 324 -18.94 -21.15 -1.40
C TYR A 324 -18.92 -19.76 -0.78
N ASN A 325 -20.07 -19.07 -0.70
CA ASN A 325 -20.15 -17.81 0.04
C ASN A 325 -20.01 -18.03 1.56
N ILE A 326 -19.61 -16.97 2.27
CA ILE A 326 -19.34 -17.01 3.72
C ILE A 326 -20.52 -17.57 4.52
N HIS A 327 -21.76 -17.14 4.22
CA HIS A 327 -22.95 -17.60 4.95
C HIS A 327 -23.12 -19.12 4.88
N ASN A 328 -23.02 -19.70 3.68
CA ASN A 328 -23.14 -21.14 3.48
C ASN A 328 -22.04 -21.91 4.22
N ILE A 329 -20.82 -21.36 4.22
CA ILE A 329 -19.70 -21.96 4.95
C ILE A 329 -19.97 -21.94 6.46
N LEU A 330 -20.36 -20.80 7.02
CA LEU A 330 -20.69 -20.69 8.45
C LEU A 330 -21.81 -21.64 8.86
N ASN A 331 -22.87 -21.74 8.07
CA ASN A 331 -24.02 -22.61 8.37
C ASN A 331 -23.63 -24.10 8.49
N THR A 332 -22.54 -24.53 7.83
CA THR A 332 -22.06 -25.91 7.89
C THR A 332 -20.90 -26.14 8.85
N ALA A 333 -20.16 -25.09 9.20
CA ALA A 333 -18.91 -25.18 9.94
C ALA A 333 -19.00 -24.71 11.40
N LEU A 334 -19.94 -23.80 11.71
CA LEU A 334 -20.13 -23.32 13.07
C LEU A 334 -20.77 -24.41 13.94
N ASP A 335 -20.15 -24.66 15.08
CA ASP A 335 -20.71 -25.47 16.15
C ASP A 335 -20.33 -24.89 17.52
N LYS A 336 -20.98 -25.40 18.58
CA LYS A 336 -20.81 -24.89 19.96
C LYS A 336 -19.40 -25.05 20.52
N GLY A 337 -18.53 -25.84 19.89
CA GLY A 337 -17.16 -26.08 20.33
C GLY A 337 -16.17 -25.06 19.80
N ILE A 338 -16.53 -24.22 18.82
CA ILE A 338 -15.63 -23.20 18.26
C ILE A 338 -15.43 -22.07 19.28
N ASP A 339 -14.17 -21.77 19.58
CA ASP A 339 -13.73 -20.76 20.54
C ASP A 339 -13.39 -19.42 19.89
N PHE A 340 -12.95 -19.43 18.63
CA PHE A 340 -12.61 -18.25 17.83
C PHE A 340 -12.76 -18.53 16.33
N ILE A 341 -12.87 -17.47 15.53
CA ILE A 341 -12.78 -17.53 14.08
C ILE A 341 -11.48 -16.87 13.66
N PHE A 342 -10.61 -17.62 12.97
CA PHE A 342 -9.48 -17.05 12.25
C PHE A 342 -9.92 -16.75 10.82
N PHE A 343 -9.84 -15.49 10.41
CA PHE A 343 -10.30 -15.01 9.13
C PHE A 343 -9.12 -14.45 8.33
N ALA A 344 -8.66 -15.22 7.35
CA ALA A 344 -7.57 -14.83 6.45
C ALA A 344 -8.08 -14.10 5.21
N GLY A 345 -9.17 -13.34 5.29
CA GLY A 345 -9.75 -12.63 4.15
C GLY A 345 -9.43 -11.15 4.12
N ASN A 346 -9.94 -10.46 3.10
CA ASN A 346 -9.85 -9.00 2.98
C ASN A 346 -10.94 -8.31 3.83
N SER A 347 -10.77 -7.01 4.07
CA SER A 347 -11.64 -6.26 4.99
C SER A 347 -13.14 -6.22 4.57
N ASP A 348 -13.46 -6.24 3.28
CA ASP A 348 -14.87 -6.30 2.84
C ASP A 348 -15.49 -7.66 3.12
N ASP A 349 -14.75 -8.73 2.89
CA ASP A 349 -15.20 -10.09 3.20
C ASP A 349 -15.35 -10.27 4.71
N ALA A 350 -14.49 -9.64 5.52
CA ALA A 350 -14.66 -9.57 6.96
C ALA A 350 -15.92 -8.80 7.33
N SER A 351 -16.25 -7.72 6.61
CA SER A 351 -17.50 -6.98 6.81
C SER A 351 -18.74 -7.81 6.46
N GLU A 352 -18.67 -8.68 5.45
CA GLU A 352 -19.70 -9.69 5.16
C GLU A 352 -19.82 -10.71 6.31
N LEU A 353 -18.70 -11.27 6.76
CA LEU A 353 -18.62 -12.19 7.90
C LEU A 353 -19.27 -11.59 9.15
N LEU A 354 -18.84 -10.40 9.54
CA LEU A 354 -19.29 -9.68 10.74
C LEU A 354 -20.79 -9.35 10.71
N GLN A 355 -21.37 -9.21 9.52
CA GLN A 355 -22.79 -8.93 9.35
C GLN A 355 -23.67 -10.18 9.26
N ASP A 356 -23.06 -11.37 9.17
CA ASP A 356 -23.80 -12.62 9.06
C ASP A 356 -24.76 -12.81 10.25
N PRO A 357 -26.05 -13.15 10.02
CA PRO A 357 -27.02 -13.34 11.08
C PRO A 357 -26.63 -14.41 12.12
N LEU A 358 -25.85 -15.43 11.74
CA LEU A 358 -25.40 -16.48 12.65
C LEU A 358 -24.45 -15.92 13.72
N LEU A 359 -23.58 -14.98 13.36
CA LEU A 359 -22.62 -14.37 14.27
C LEU A 359 -23.21 -13.28 15.17
N LYS A 360 -24.49 -12.93 14.98
CA LYS A 360 -25.23 -11.95 15.79
C LYS A 360 -26.00 -12.58 16.95
N GLN A 361 -26.04 -13.91 17.03
CA GLN A 361 -26.85 -14.67 17.98
C GLN A 361 -25.98 -15.48 18.94
N GLU A 362 -26.52 -15.80 20.12
CA GLU A 362 -25.86 -16.76 21.03
C GLU A 362 -25.79 -18.15 20.38
N PRO A 363 -24.67 -18.90 20.56
CA PRO A 363 -23.51 -18.57 21.40
C PRO A 363 -22.40 -17.78 20.68
N TYR A 364 -22.59 -17.39 19.42
CA TYR A 364 -21.54 -16.85 18.55
C TYR A 364 -21.40 -15.32 18.59
N LYS A 365 -22.31 -14.62 19.26
CA LYS A 365 -22.32 -13.14 19.35
C LYS A 365 -21.03 -12.56 19.93
N HIS A 366 -20.31 -13.32 20.74
CA HIS A 366 -19.10 -12.89 21.45
C HIS A 366 -17.83 -13.61 20.98
N ILE A 367 -17.89 -14.41 19.92
CA ILE A 367 -16.74 -15.19 19.49
C ILE A 367 -15.63 -14.28 18.90
N PRO A 368 -14.38 -14.33 19.39
CA PRO A 368 -13.31 -13.54 18.81
C PRO A 368 -13.15 -13.80 17.31
N ILE A 369 -12.93 -12.74 16.54
CA ILE A 369 -12.58 -12.78 15.13
C ILE A 369 -11.17 -12.24 15.02
N ILE A 370 -10.23 -13.11 14.64
CA ILE A 370 -8.81 -12.80 14.53
C ILE A 370 -8.38 -12.90 13.06
N GLY A 371 -7.53 -12.02 12.55
CA GLY A 371 -6.99 -12.16 11.19
C GLY A 371 -5.72 -11.36 10.93
N GLY A 372 -5.27 -11.40 9.68
CA GLY A 372 -4.02 -10.75 9.24
C GLY A 372 -4.15 -9.25 8.98
N ASP A 373 -3.12 -8.70 8.36
CA ASP A 373 -2.92 -7.27 8.12
C ASP A 373 -4.03 -6.62 7.26
N THR A 374 -4.63 -7.38 6.35
CA THR A 374 -5.74 -6.92 5.49
C THR A 374 -7.00 -6.51 6.25
N LEU A 375 -7.07 -6.83 7.55
CA LEU A 375 -8.14 -6.39 8.44
C LEU A 375 -7.88 -5.03 9.09
N TYR A 376 -6.69 -4.45 8.90
CA TYR A 376 -6.44 -3.05 9.22
C TYR A 376 -7.17 -2.18 8.18
N ASN A 377 -8.46 -1.93 8.40
CA ASN A 377 -9.26 -1.04 7.56
C ASN A 377 -9.94 0.05 8.39
N LEU A 378 -9.12 1.00 8.88
CA LEU A 378 -9.58 2.06 9.77
C LEU A 378 -10.45 3.13 9.09
N ARG A 379 -10.53 3.11 7.75
CA ARG A 379 -11.44 3.97 6.95
C ARG A 379 -12.71 3.25 6.48
N GLY A 380 -12.72 1.92 6.50
CA GLY A 380 -13.80 1.09 5.96
C GLY A 380 -15.05 1.01 6.84
N ASN A 381 -15.01 1.56 8.06
CA ASN A 381 -16.10 1.53 9.04
C ASN A 381 -16.69 0.12 9.20
N TYR A 382 -15.97 -0.74 9.92
CA TYR A 382 -16.53 -2.03 10.31
C TYR A 382 -17.88 -1.88 11.02
N PRO A 383 -18.81 -2.83 10.81
CA PRO A 383 -20.10 -2.83 11.50
C PRO A 383 -19.90 -2.90 13.01
N ASP A 384 -20.90 -2.43 13.77
CA ASP A 384 -20.91 -2.47 15.25
C ASP A 384 -20.62 -3.87 15.83
N THR A 385 -20.87 -4.93 15.07
CA THR A 385 -20.56 -6.32 15.43
C THR A 385 -19.06 -6.64 15.50
N ALA A 386 -18.18 -5.79 14.98
CA ALA A 386 -16.73 -5.93 15.13
C ALA A 386 -16.25 -5.52 16.53
N ARG A 387 -16.96 -4.59 17.16
CA ARG A 387 -16.55 -3.93 18.40
C ARG A 387 -16.39 -4.95 19.55
N GLY A 388 -15.27 -4.85 20.26
CA GLY A 388 -14.95 -5.69 21.43
C GLY A 388 -14.52 -7.12 21.13
N ARG A 389 -14.50 -7.55 19.85
CA ARG A 389 -14.20 -8.95 19.49
C ARG A 389 -13.29 -9.14 18.28
N MET A 390 -12.89 -8.07 17.60
CA MET A 390 -12.01 -8.14 16.44
C MET A 390 -10.55 -7.85 16.83
N TYR A 391 -9.64 -8.72 16.38
CA TYR A 391 -8.19 -8.64 16.60
C TYR A 391 -7.48 -8.85 15.27
N PHE A 392 -6.45 -8.07 14.96
CA PHE A 392 -5.75 -8.18 13.68
C PHE A 392 -4.33 -7.66 13.71
N VAL A 393 -3.52 -8.09 12.74
CA VAL A 393 -2.16 -7.58 12.57
C VAL A 393 -2.20 -6.14 12.06
N GLY A 394 -1.29 -5.30 12.57
CA GLY A 394 -0.95 -4.01 11.99
C GLY A 394 0.57 -3.92 11.84
N PHE A 395 1.06 -3.76 10.61
CA PHE A 395 2.50 -3.58 10.35
C PHE A 395 3.01 -2.18 10.67
N ALA A 396 2.10 -1.24 10.92
CA ALA A 396 2.38 0.09 11.42
C ALA A 396 1.13 0.63 12.10
N PHE A 397 1.31 1.43 13.16
CA PHE A 397 0.18 2.11 13.81
C PHE A 397 0.66 3.46 14.34
N PRO A 398 0.08 4.60 13.92
CA PRO A 398 0.63 5.91 14.27
C PRO A 398 0.71 6.19 15.78
N ASP A 399 -0.10 5.54 16.63
CA ASP A 399 -0.05 5.73 18.09
C ASP A 399 1.02 4.91 18.80
N GLU A 400 1.71 4.00 18.10
CA GLU A 400 2.90 3.34 18.68
C GLU A 400 4.00 4.37 19.06
N TRP A 401 3.95 5.56 18.43
CA TRP A 401 4.86 6.67 18.66
C TRP A 401 4.41 7.65 19.76
N ASP A 402 3.21 7.52 20.33
CA ASP A 402 2.68 8.52 21.30
C ASP A 402 3.45 8.54 22.63
N GLN A 403 4.14 7.45 22.96
CA GLN A 403 4.97 7.35 24.16
C GLN A 403 6.46 7.57 23.88
N GLN A 404 6.85 7.79 22.62
CA GLN A 404 8.24 7.97 22.21
C GLN A 404 8.65 9.44 22.31
N GLN A 405 9.89 9.69 22.76
CA GLN A 405 10.42 11.06 22.88
C GLN A 405 10.59 11.76 21.52
N GLN A 406 10.70 11.00 20.42
CA GLN A 406 10.86 11.52 19.06
C GLN A 406 9.93 10.77 18.11
N MET A 407 8.88 11.47 17.65
CA MET A 407 7.98 11.00 16.61
C MET A 407 8.65 11.15 15.22
N PRO A 408 8.48 10.21 14.29
CA PRO A 408 9.01 10.35 12.93
C PRO A 408 8.51 11.61 12.23
N LEU A 409 9.37 12.27 11.44
CA LEU A 409 9.03 13.50 10.69
C LEU A 409 7.80 13.31 9.78
N PHE A 410 7.66 12.12 9.20
CA PHE A 410 6.48 11.73 8.45
C PHE A 410 5.19 11.95 9.27
N LEU A 411 5.09 11.35 10.46
CA LEU A 411 3.88 11.46 11.30
C LEU A 411 3.65 12.87 11.83
N GLN A 412 4.71 13.63 12.10
CA GLN A 412 4.61 15.03 12.53
C GLN A 412 3.93 15.90 11.47
N ASN A 413 4.29 15.71 10.19
CA ASN A 413 3.82 16.54 9.08
C ASN A 413 2.60 15.93 8.35
N TYR A 414 2.28 14.67 8.61
CA TYR A 414 1.09 14.03 8.05
C TYR A 414 -0.19 14.56 8.70
N GLY A 415 -0.21 14.82 10.01
CA GLY A 415 -1.36 15.51 10.65
C GLY A 415 -1.51 15.40 12.16
N LYS A 416 -0.55 14.81 12.88
CA LYS A 416 -0.70 14.55 14.32
C LYS A 416 -0.49 15.75 15.25
N ASN A 417 0.04 16.87 14.76
CA ASN A 417 0.31 18.02 15.61
C ASN A 417 -0.77 19.10 15.41
N PRO A 418 -1.63 19.38 16.42
CA PRO A 418 -2.67 20.40 16.35
C PRO A 418 -2.13 21.83 16.23
N LEU A 419 -0.80 22.00 16.23
CA LEU A 419 -0.09 23.25 16.00
C LEU A 419 0.69 23.27 14.67
N SER A 420 0.68 22.20 13.87
CA SER A 420 1.33 22.15 12.56
C SER A 420 0.35 21.91 11.42
N TRP A 421 0.66 22.51 10.28
CA TRP A 421 -0.05 22.30 9.01
C TRP A 421 0.08 20.82 8.62
N SER A 422 -1.05 20.11 8.52
CA SER A 422 -1.06 18.82 7.81
C SER A 422 -0.95 19.11 6.32
N ILE A 423 -0.12 18.35 5.60
CA ILE A 423 -0.07 18.44 4.14
C ILE A 423 -1.40 18.02 3.49
N PHE A 424 -2.15 17.14 4.15
CA PHE A 424 -3.40 16.56 3.66
C PHE A 424 -4.65 17.20 4.29
N ASP A 425 -4.52 17.89 5.42
CA ASP A 425 -5.56 18.77 5.99
C ASP A 425 -4.99 20.15 6.40
N PRO A 426 -4.58 20.98 5.41
CA PRO A 426 -3.99 22.29 5.68
C PRO A 426 -5.00 23.30 6.25
N THR A 427 -6.30 22.98 6.25
CA THR A 427 -7.35 23.87 6.74
C THR A 427 -7.99 23.40 8.05
N HIS A 428 -7.52 22.28 8.62
CA HIS A 428 -8.12 21.62 9.78
C HIS A 428 -9.63 21.39 9.63
N LYS A 429 -10.08 21.11 8.40
CA LYS A 429 -11.49 20.81 8.12
C LYS A 429 -11.69 19.33 8.37
N GLN A 430 -12.67 19.00 9.23
CA GLN A 430 -13.01 17.63 9.61
C GLN A 430 -12.93 16.67 8.42
N CYS A 431 -12.09 15.65 8.56
CA CYS A 431 -11.97 14.55 7.62
C CYS A 431 -13.35 13.89 7.41
N PRO A 432 -13.90 13.84 6.18
CA PRO A 432 -15.26 13.36 5.93
C PRO A 432 -15.52 11.93 6.43
N ASP A 433 -14.49 11.09 6.41
CA ASP A 433 -14.56 9.65 6.70
C ASP A 433 -13.88 9.26 8.03
N GLY A 434 -13.61 10.24 8.91
CA GLY A 434 -12.84 10.03 10.14
C GLY A 434 -11.36 10.35 9.98
N PRO A 435 -10.55 10.26 11.06
CA PRO A 435 -9.22 10.84 11.13
C PRO A 435 -8.22 10.26 10.11
N TYR A 436 -8.36 8.98 9.78
CA TYR A 436 -7.40 8.27 8.94
C TYR A 436 -7.46 8.69 7.46
N GLY A 437 -6.28 8.88 6.86
CA GLY A 437 -6.11 9.30 5.46
C GLY A 437 -6.22 10.81 5.23
N CYS A 438 -6.23 11.59 6.31
CA CYS A 438 -6.40 13.05 6.30
C CYS A 438 -5.61 13.71 7.44
N ASP A 439 -6.04 13.55 8.70
CA ASP A 439 -5.34 14.10 9.87
C ASP A 439 -4.40 13.07 10.53
N ARG A 440 -4.52 11.80 10.14
CA ARG A 440 -3.76 10.69 10.71
C ARG A 440 -3.40 9.66 9.66
N ALA A 441 -2.14 9.25 9.65
CA ALA A 441 -1.67 8.24 8.70
C ALA A 441 -2.24 6.87 9.07
N ASP A 442 -2.72 6.13 8.07
CA ASP A 442 -2.99 4.70 8.23
C ASP A 442 -1.74 3.87 7.92
N ASN A 443 -1.86 2.54 8.02
CA ASN A 443 -0.77 1.63 7.73
C ASN A 443 -0.31 1.75 6.26
N HIS A 444 -1.24 1.92 5.32
CA HIS A 444 -0.94 2.00 3.88
C HIS A 444 -0.04 3.19 3.56
N ALA A 445 -0.37 4.38 4.09
CA ALA A 445 0.47 5.56 3.91
C ALA A 445 1.85 5.39 4.55
N ILE A 446 1.93 4.82 5.75
CA ILE A 446 3.20 4.56 6.45
C ILE A 446 4.06 3.57 5.66
N LEU A 447 3.50 2.44 5.24
CA LEU A 447 4.24 1.39 4.55
C LEU A 447 4.66 1.83 3.14
N SER A 448 3.83 2.61 2.44
CA SER A 448 4.16 3.16 1.13
C SER A 448 5.27 4.22 1.20
N TYR A 449 5.29 5.03 2.27
CA TYR A 449 6.42 5.92 2.56
C TYR A 449 7.70 5.11 2.78
N ASP A 450 7.65 4.07 3.60
CA ASP A 450 8.80 3.21 3.91
C ASP A 450 9.33 2.43 2.70
N ALA A 451 8.43 1.91 1.85
CA ALA A 451 8.80 1.26 0.58
C ALA A 451 9.49 2.25 -0.38
N THR A 452 8.93 3.45 -0.52
CA THR A 452 9.53 4.51 -1.35
C THR A 452 10.90 4.92 -0.84
N LYS A 453 11.01 5.15 0.47
CA LYS A 453 12.28 5.47 1.13
C LYS A 453 13.33 4.37 0.93
N THR A 454 12.92 3.10 0.99
CA THR A 454 13.80 1.95 0.76
C THR A 454 14.37 1.93 -0.65
N LEU A 455 13.51 2.08 -1.68
CA LEU A 455 13.97 2.13 -3.07
C LEU A 455 14.87 3.34 -3.33
N LEU A 456 14.52 4.51 -2.76
CA LEU A 456 15.30 5.73 -2.93
C LEU A 456 16.66 5.66 -2.21
N GLU A 457 16.75 4.99 -1.06
CA GLU A 457 18.04 4.75 -0.40
C GLU A 457 18.93 3.80 -1.23
N ALA A 458 18.35 2.73 -1.80
CA ALA A 458 19.07 1.89 -2.74
C ALA A 458 19.55 2.68 -3.97
N ALA A 459 18.69 3.55 -4.53
CA ALA A 459 19.05 4.42 -5.64
C ALA A 459 20.13 5.43 -5.28
N ARG A 460 20.09 6.02 -4.08
CA ARG A 460 21.13 6.92 -3.57
C ARG A 460 22.49 6.22 -3.58
N ARG A 461 22.55 5.00 -3.04
CA ARG A 461 23.78 4.18 -3.01
C ARG A 461 24.23 3.76 -4.42
N ALA A 462 23.29 3.47 -5.31
CA ALA A 462 23.57 3.12 -6.69
C ALA A 462 24.17 4.31 -7.47
N LEU A 463 23.59 5.51 -7.34
CA LEU A 463 24.09 6.74 -7.98
C LEU A 463 25.50 7.13 -7.52
N LEU A 464 25.89 6.79 -6.28
CA LEU A 464 27.27 6.98 -5.82
C LEU A 464 28.28 6.05 -6.51
N ARG A 465 27.81 4.94 -7.10
CA ARG A 465 28.65 3.96 -7.82
C ARG A 465 28.57 4.13 -9.34
N VAL A 466 27.38 4.39 -9.86
CA VAL A 466 27.07 4.53 -11.29
C VAL A 466 26.19 5.77 -11.53
N PRO A 467 26.78 6.98 -11.64
CA PRO A 467 26.03 8.23 -11.68
C PRO A 467 25.07 8.38 -12.87
N THR A 468 25.31 7.72 -14.01
CA THR A 468 24.42 7.60 -15.19
C THR A 468 25.06 6.59 -16.22
N PRO A 469 24.32 5.99 -17.19
CA PRO A 469 24.17 4.50 -17.34
C PRO A 469 25.04 3.77 -18.39
N PRO A 470 24.80 2.46 -18.74
CA PRO A 470 23.52 1.69 -18.81
C PRO A 470 23.07 0.87 -17.58
N HIS A 471 23.72 0.96 -16.41
CA HIS A 471 23.54 -0.03 -15.32
C HIS A 471 22.81 0.46 -14.06
N LEU A 472 22.14 1.62 -14.06
CA LEU A 472 21.56 2.19 -12.83
C LEU A 472 20.47 1.31 -12.21
N THR A 473 19.48 0.86 -12.98
CA THR A 473 18.37 0.01 -12.48
C THR A 473 18.88 -1.30 -11.87
N GLU A 474 19.84 -1.93 -12.54
CA GLU A 474 20.48 -3.16 -12.05
C GLU A 474 21.24 -2.89 -10.74
N GLU A 475 21.98 -1.77 -10.67
CA GLU A 475 22.70 -1.43 -9.45
C GLU A 475 21.76 -1.06 -8.31
N VAL A 476 20.60 -0.46 -8.58
CA VAL A 476 19.56 -0.25 -7.55
C VAL A 476 19.14 -1.60 -6.95
N ASN A 477 18.90 -2.62 -7.78
CA ASN A 477 18.59 -3.96 -7.30
C ASN A 477 19.74 -4.58 -6.47
N ASN A 478 20.98 -4.40 -6.92
CA ASN A 478 22.15 -4.82 -6.13
C ASN A 478 22.19 -4.10 -4.78
N GLN A 479 21.89 -2.79 -4.74
CA GLN A 479 21.89 -2.04 -3.49
C GLN A 479 20.75 -2.44 -2.56
N LEU A 480 19.60 -2.87 -3.06
CA LEU A 480 18.52 -3.45 -2.24
C LEU A 480 18.98 -4.70 -1.48
N ASN A 481 19.86 -5.52 -2.07
CA ASN A 481 20.47 -6.68 -1.40
C ASN A 481 21.41 -6.32 -0.26
N GLU A 482 21.86 -5.07 -0.21
CA GLU A 482 22.91 -4.60 0.69
C GLU A 482 22.34 -3.69 1.81
N LEU A 483 21.01 -3.57 1.90
CA LEU A 483 20.29 -2.80 2.92
C LEU A 483 20.08 -3.63 4.19
N HIS A 484 21.17 -4.09 4.78
CA HIS A 484 21.15 -4.86 6.02
C HIS A 484 22.26 -4.44 7.01
N GLY A 485 22.11 -4.87 8.27
CA GLY A 485 23.07 -4.60 9.34
C GLY A 485 23.31 -3.09 9.57
N ALA A 486 24.50 -2.57 9.24
CA ALA A 486 24.78 -1.14 9.38
C ALA A 486 24.10 -0.27 8.31
N ASN A 487 23.56 -0.88 7.25
CA ASN A 487 22.94 -0.20 6.10
C ASN A 487 21.41 -0.33 6.09
N THR A 488 20.80 -0.82 7.17
CA THR A 488 19.34 -0.92 7.30
C THR A 488 18.66 0.43 7.11
N VAL A 489 17.42 0.41 6.62
CA VAL A 489 16.61 1.63 6.51
C VAL A 489 15.75 1.77 7.76
N GLN A 490 15.88 2.89 8.48
CA GLN A 490 14.93 3.22 9.54
C GLN A 490 13.65 3.80 8.92
N GLY A 491 12.59 2.99 8.88
CA GLY A 491 11.25 3.39 8.48
C GLY A 491 10.43 3.97 9.64
N VAL A 492 9.22 4.43 9.32
CA VAL A 492 8.17 4.81 10.28
C VAL A 492 7.53 3.56 10.89
N SER A 493 7.44 2.47 10.13
CA SER A 493 6.94 1.16 10.57
C SER A 493 7.98 0.31 11.31
N GLY A 494 9.14 0.88 11.63
CA GLY A 494 10.25 0.18 12.28
C GLY A 494 11.49 0.02 11.39
N LEU A 495 12.41 -0.83 11.83
CA LEU A 495 13.66 -1.10 11.12
C LEU A 495 13.40 -2.02 9.93
N LEU A 496 13.98 -1.68 8.77
CA LEU A 496 13.90 -2.46 7.55
C LEU A 496 15.29 -3.07 7.27
N ASP A 497 15.45 -4.33 7.67
CA ASP A 497 16.68 -5.10 7.55
C ASP A 497 16.51 -6.21 6.49
N PHE A 498 17.08 -6.00 5.31
CA PHE A 498 16.99 -6.93 4.18
C PHE A 498 18.22 -7.82 4.13
N ALA A 499 18.28 -8.83 5.01
CA ALA A 499 19.41 -9.75 5.11
C ALA A 499 19.14 -11.08 4.37
N PRO A 500 20.19 -11.75 3.85
CA PRO A 500 20.07 -13.09 3.31
C PRO A 500 19.73 -14.10 4.41
N ASN A 501 18.75 -14.97 4.14
CA ASN A 501 18.43 -16.12 4.97
C ASN A 501 19.41 -17.28 4.80
N GLU A 502 19.22 -18.37 5.55
CA GLU A 502 20.00 -19.61 5.41
C GLU A 502 19.97 -20.19 3.99
N ASP A 503 18.89 -19.95 3.24
CA ASP A 503 18.74 -20.33 1.84
C ASP A 503 19.36 -19.33 0.85
N GLY A 504 19.98 -18.26 1.35
CA GLY A 504 20.61 -17.21 0.56
C GLY A 504 19.64 -16.19 -0.05
N VAL A 505 18.34 -16.30 0.21
CA VAL A 505 17.34 -15.33 -0.28
C VAL A 505 17.32 -14.12 0.64
N THR A 506 17.55 -12.94 0.07
CA THR A 506 17.43 -11.67 0.78
C THR A 506 15.96 -11.30 0.99
N ARG A 507 15.53 -11.26 2.25
CA ARG A 507 14.19 -10.83 2.64
C ARG A 507 14.24 -10.00 3.92
N LEU A 508 13.13 -9.35 4.24
CA LEU A 508 12.99 -8.57 5.45
C LEU A 508 13.12 -9.48 6.68
N GLN A 509 13.94 -9.06 7.64
CA GLN A 509 14.19 -9.78 8.89
C GLN A 509 13.81 -8.93 10.09
N ASN A 510 13.41 -9.60 11.16
CA ASN A 510 13.29 -9.05 12.50
C ASN A 510 12.42 -7.78 12.59
N LYS A 511 11.47 -7.61 11.67
CA LYS A 511 10.60 -6.44 11.69
C LYS A 511 9.58 -6.59 12.80
N THR A 512 9.54 -5.58 13.67
CA THR A 512 8.50 -5.46 14.70
C THR A 512 7.15 -5.16 14.06
N PHE A 513 6.09 -5.79 14.54
CA PHE A 513 4.72 -5.48 14.16
C PHE A 513 3.75 -5.67 15.33
N LEU A 514 2.49 -5.29 15.14
CA LEU A 514 1.51 -5.17 16.20
C LEU A 514 0.35 -6.15 15.98
N ILE A 515 -0.27 -6.58 17.06
CA ILE A 515 -1.64 -7.08 17.04
C ILE A 515 -2.51 -6.02 17.70
N LEU A 516 -3.53 -5.59 16.97
CA LEU A 516 -4.45 -4.53 17.33
C LEU A 516 -5.84 -5.10 17.59
N SER A 517 -6.67 -4.32 18.28
CA SER A 517 -8.09 -4.62 18.47
C SER A 517 -8.98 -3.40 18.25
N ILE A 518 -10.27 -3.63 18.05
CA ILE A 518 -11.31 -2.58 18.05
C ILE A 518 -12.14 -2.72 19.33
N ASP A 519 -12.16 -1.68 20.16
CA ASP A 519 -12.96 -1.68 21.40
C ASP A 519 -14.46 -1.43 21.16
N GLU A 520 -15.25 -1.49 22.24
CA GLU A 520 -16.70 -1.23 22.26
C GLU A 520 -17.10 0.18 21.76
N LYS A 521 -16.15 1.10 21.69
CA LYS A 521 -16.32 2.50 21.23
C LYS A 521 -15.70 2.74 19.86
N ALA A 522 -15.28 1.68 19.16
CA ALA A 522 -14.59 1.71 17.87
C ALA A 522 -13.18 2.36 17.90
N ASN A 523 -12.53 2.45 19.06
CA ASN A 523 -11.12 2.86 19.12
C ASN A 523 -10.21 1.66 18.86
N THR A 524 -9.10 1.91 18.18
CA THR A 524 -8.06 0.92 17.94
C THR A 524 -7.05 0.90 19.08
N HIS A 525 -6.70 -0.28 19.58
CA HIS A 525 -5.72 -0.46 20.66
C HIS A 525 -4.63 -1.43 20.27
N ILE A 526 -3.41 -1.23 20.81
CA ILE A 526 -2.34 -2.22 20.74
C ILE A 526 -2.56 -3.27 21.82
N GLU A 527 -2.71 -4.53 21.42
CA GLU A 527 -2.89 -5.68 22.31
C GLU A 527 -1.58 -6.45 22.54
N TYR A 528 -0.73 -6.49 21.52
CA TYR A 528 0.54 -7.20 21.55
C TYR A 528 1.52 -6.56 20.57
N ILE A 529 2.81 -6.62 20.91
CA ILE A 529 3.91 -6.15 20.06
C ILE A 529 4.77 -7.38 19.79
N GLU A 530 4.78 -7.84 18.54
CA GLU A 530 5.69 -8.91 18.11
C GLU A 530 7.07 -8.30 17.90
N GLN A 531 8.01 -8.69 18.75
CA GLN A 531 9.43 -8.45 18.55
C GLN A 531 10.06 -9.77 18.14
N GLN A 532 10.57 -9.84 16.92
CA GLN A 532 11.41 -10.96 16.51
C GLN A 532 12.78 -10.78 17.17
N ASP A 533 12.94 -11.35 18.36
CA ASP A 533 14.26 -11.49 19.00
C ASP A 533 15.17 -12.37 18.12
N HIS A 534 16.45 -12.02 18.04
CA HIS A 534 17.48 -12.86 17.44
C HIS A 534 17.47 -14.27 18.08
N LEU A 535 16.76 -15.21 17.46
CA LEU A 535 16.93 -16.62 17.75
C LEU A 535 18.22 -17.07 17.05
N GLY A 536 19.35 -16.90 17.75
CA GLY A 536 20.63 -17.43 17.31
C GLY A 536 21.84 -16.84 18.03
N SER A 537 22.02 -17.21 19.29
CA SER A 537 23.33 -17.27 19.96
C SER A 537 24.25 -18.30 19.33
#